data_AF-A0A352NBZ2-F1
#
_entry.id   AF-A0A352NBZ2-F1
#
_cell.length_a   1.000
_cell.length_b   1.000
_cell.length_c   1.000
_cell.angle_alpha   90.00
_cell.angle_beta   90.00
_cell.angle_gamma   90.00
#
_symmetry.space_group_name_H-M   'P 1'
#
loop_
_entity.id
_entity.type
_entity.pdbx_description
1 polymer ?
#
loop_
_entity_poly.entity_id
_entity_poly.type
_entity_poly.pdbx_seq_one_letter_code
_entity_poly.pdbx_strand_id
1 'polypeptide(L)'
;MELKNLNDFYEKQEYYSYDELNSEQTHLNKRVHELTFFLNVASFSIIMAMMIYIFTTVTSSLVAVPAALVVGFIVFLLCKKGIKKLVYLITK
;
A
#
# COMPACT_ATOMS: atom_id res chain seq x y z
N MET A 1 -27.97 45.81 34.84
CA MET A 1 -26.72 45.09 34.54
C MET A 1 -26.92 43.65 34.94
N GLU A 2 -26.75 42.61 34.14
CA GLU A 2 -26.53 42.42 32.70
C GLU A 2 -27.01 40.98 32.53
N LEU A 3 -27.86 40.70 31.53
CA LEU A 3 -28.10 39.34 31.08
C LEU A 3 -26.79 38.89 30.43
N LYS A 4 -25.85 38.42 31.24
CA LYS A 4 -24.57 37.90 30.78
C LYS A 4 -24.82 36.55 30.11
N ASN A 5 -25.23 36.69 28.87
CA ASN A 5 -25.21 35.77 27.75
C ASN A 5 -24.92 34.31 28.11
N LEU A 6 -25.98 33.52 28.34
CA LEU A 6 -25.90 32.05 28.34
C LEU A 6 -25.48 31.49 26.96
N ASN A 7 -25.48 32.32 25.90
CA ASN A 7 -24.93 31.93 24.60
C ASN A 7 -23.40 31.95 24.55
N ASP A 8 -22.70 32.63 25.48
CA ASP A 8 -21.22 32.55 25.56
C ASP A 8 -20.75 31.18 26.08
N PHE A 9 -21.63 30.37 26.65
CA PHE A 9 -21.29 29.03 27.13
C PHE A 9 -21.33 27.94 26.05
N TYR A 10 -21.88 28.25 24.87
CA TYR A 10 -21.87 27.34 23.72
C TYR A 10 -20.64 27.53 22.81
N GLU A 11 -19.70 28.40 23.19
CA GLU A 11 -18.44 28.63 22.47
C GLU A 11 -17.36 27.56 22.81
N LYS A 12 -17.79 26.33 23.07
CA LYS A 12 -17.01 25.15 22.72
C LYS A 12 -17.64 24.53 21.49
N GLN A 13 -17.58 25.26 20.38
CA GLN A 13 -17.46 24.57 19.11
C GLN A 13 -16.14 23.81 19.21
N GLU A 14 -16.25 22.51 19.50
CA GLU A 14 -15.27 21.54 19.05
C GLU A 14 -15.16 21.71 17.54
N TYR A 15 -14.35 22.68 17.12
CA TYR A 15 -13.68 22.64 15.85
C TYR A 15 -12.79 21.40 15.95
N TYR A 16 -13.38 20.23 15.70
CA TYR A 16 -12.63 19.18 15.04
C TYR A 16 -12.09 19.85 13.79
N SER A 17 -10.84 20.29 13.88
CA SER A 17 -10.14 20.93 12.80
C SER A 17 -10.09 19.89 11.70
N TYR A 18 -10.98 20.03 10.71
CA TYR A 18 -11.01 19.16 9.54
C TYR A 18 -9.63 19.09 8.89
N ASP A 19 -8.81 20.13 9.07
CA ASP A 19 -7.41 20.18 8.64
C ASP A 19 -6.51 19.18 9.37
N GLU A 20 -6.70 18.96 10.68
CA GLU A 20 -5.95 17.95 11.45
C GLU A 20 -6.34 16.53 11.02
N LEU A 21 -7.64 16.26 10.89
CA LEU A 21 -8.16 14.97 10.39
C LEU A 21 -7.71 14.66 8.95
N ASN A 22 -7.72 15.67 8.08
CA ASN A 22 -7.23 15.54 6.71
C ASN A 22 -5.70 15.35 6.66
N SER A 23 -4.94 16.00 7.56
CA SER A 23 -3.48 15.83 7.64
C SER A 23 -3.07 14.43 8.10
N GLU A 24 -3.78 13.85 9.06
CA GLU A 24 -3.56 12.48 9.50
C GLU A 24 -3.98 11.47 8.43
N GLN A 25 -5.12 11.67 7.77
CA GLN A 25 -5.54 10.82 6.66
C GLN A 25 -4.57 10.87 5.47
N THR A 26 -3.99 12.03 5.16
CA THR A 26 -2.94 12.14 4.13
C THR A 26 -1.65 11.45 4.56
N HIS A 27 -1.25 11.54 5.83
CA HIS A 27 -0.10 10.82 6.35
C HIS A 27 -0.30 9.30 6.33
N LEU A 28 -1.48 8.80 6.71
CA LEU A 28 -1.83 7.39 6.65
C LEU A 28 -1.87 6.88 5.21
N ASN A 29 -2.50 7.62 4.29
CA ASN A 29 -2.51 7.26 2.86
C ASN A 29 -1.10 7.21 2.28
N LYS A 30 -0.22 8.14 2.67
CA LYS A 30 1.18 8.13 2.24
C LYS A 30 1.92 6.89 2.74
N ARG A 31 1.74 6.51 4.02
CA ARG A 31 2.33 5.29 4.60
C ARG A 31 1.81 4.02 3.92
N VAL A 32 0.51 3.95 3.61
CA VAL A 32 -0.11 2.83 2.88
C VAL A 32 0.45 2.73 1.47
N HIS A 33 0.65 3.85 0.79
CA HIS A 33 1.23 3.90 -0.54
C HIS A 33 2.69 3.41 -0.53
N GLU A 34 3.50 3.89 0.42
CA GLU A 34 4.88 3.44 0.61
C GLU A 34 4.95 1.94 0.95
N LEU A 35 4.12 1.46 1.88
CA LEU A 35 4.03 0.04 2.22
C LEU A 35 3.64 -0.82 1.01
N THR A 36 2.66 -0.37 0.22
CA THR A 36 2.23 -1.05 -1.00
C THR A 36 3.37 -1.12 -2.03
N PHE A 37 4.14 -0.03 -2.17
CA PHE A 37 5.31 0.00 -3.04
C PHE A 37 6.36 -1.03 -2.59
N PHE A 38 6.74 -1.04 -1.32
CA PHE A 38 7.71 -2.01 -0.80
C PHE A 38 7.23 -3.45 -0.94
N LEU A 39 5.95 -3.72 -0.64
CA LEU A 39 5.39 -5.07 -0.77
C LEU A 39 5.39 -5.55 -2.24
N ASN A 40 5.11 -4.65 -3.18
CA ASN A 40 5.18 -4.95 -4.61
C ASN A 40 6.62 -5.28 -5.05
N VAL A 41 7.61 -4.50 -4.61
CA VAL A 41 9.02 -4.75 -4.94
C VAL A 41 9.50 -6.08 -4.34
N ALA A 42 9.20 -6.32 -3.07
CA ALA A 42 9.60 -7.55 -2.37
C ALA A 42 8.96 -8.80 -2.99
N SER A 43 7.65 -8.76 -3.26
CA SER A 43 6.95 -9.88 -3.89
C SER A 43 7.44 -10.17 -5.31
N PHE A 44 7.68 -9.13 -6.12
CA PHE A 44 8.27 -9.31 -7.45
C PHE A 44 9.65 -9.94 -7.38
N SER A 45 10.50 -9.52 -6.43
CA SER A 45 11.84 -10.08 -6.23
C SER A 45 11.80 -11.57 -5.90
N ILE A 46 10.92 -11.98 -4.99
CA ILE A 46 10.75 -13.41 -4.61
C ILE A 46 10.25 -14.23 -5.80
N ILE A 47 9.23 -13.74 -6.51
CA ILE A 47 8.68 -14.42 -7.69
C ILE A 47 9.77 -14.57 -8.75
N MET A 48 10.53 -13.51 -9.02
CA MET A 48 11.63 -13.57 -9.99
C MET A 48 12.70 -14.59 -9.61
N ALA A 49 13.12 -14.63 -8.34
CA ALA A 49 14.08 -15.61 -7.86
C ALA A 49 13.60 -17.05 -8.05
N MET A 50 12.33 -17.32 -7.71
CA MET A 50 11.71 -18.64 -7.92
C MET A 50 11.65 -19.00 -9.41
N MET A 51 11.22 -18.08 -10.26
CA MET A 51 11.07 -18.34 -11.69
C MET A 51 12.42 -18.56 -12.37
N ILE A 52 13.44 -17.76 -12.05
CA ILE A 52 14.79 -17.96 -12.57
C ILE A 52 15.29 -19.36 -12.18
N TYR A 53 15.15 -19.75 -10.91
CA TYR A 53 15.57 -21.07 -10.45
C TYR A 53 14.86 -22.22 -11.20
N ILE A 54 13.54 -22.13 -11.37
CA ILE A 54 12.77 -23.14 -12.10
C ILE A 54 13.25 -23.21 -13.55
N PHE A 55 13.35 -22.08 -14.24
CA PHE A 55 13.70 -22.05 -15.66
C PHE A 55 15.14 -22.49 -15.93
N THR A 56 16.09 -22.19 -15.05
CA THR A 56 17.49 -22.65 -15.21
C THR A 56 17.65 -24.14 -14.97
N THR A 57 16.75 -24.78 -14.21
CA THR A 57 16.78 -26.26 -14.06
C THR A 57 16.25 -27.00 -15.28
N VAL A 58 15.38 -26.36 -16.08
CA VAL A 58 14.72 -27.00 -17.25
C VAL A 58 15.40 -26.62 -18.57
N THR A 59 16.00 -25.43 -18.65
CA THR A 59 16.53 -24.88 -19.91
C THR A 59 17.90 -24.23 -19.74
N SER A 60 18.61 -24.04 -20.85
CA SER A 60 19.85 -23.27 -20.92
C SER A 60 19.64 -21.84 -20.39
N SER A 61 20.62 -21.34 -19.62
CA SER A 61 20.60 -20.02 -18.98
C SER A 61 20.29 -18.86 -19.93
N LEU A 62 20.70 -18.95 -21.21
CA LEU A 62 20.47 -17.93 -22.22
C LEU A 62 18.98 -17.71 -22.53
N VAL A 63 18.17 -18.77 -22.45
CA VAL A 63 16.72 -18.73 -22.71
C VAL A 63 15.92 -18.66 -21.42
N ALA A 64 16.44 -19.27 -20.34
CA ALA A 64 15.81 -19.32 -19.04
C ALA A 64 15.54 -17.93 -18.46
N VAL A 65 16.51 -17.01 -18.55
CA VAL A 65 16.41 -15.66 -17.98
C VAL A 65 15.30 -14.82 -18.62
N PRO A 66 15.24 -14.64 -19.96
CA PRO A 66 14.16 -13.88 -20.58
C PRO A 66 12.79 -14.54 -20.38
N ALA A 67 12.71 -15.87 -20.42
CA ALA A 67 11.45 -16.59 -20.17
C ALA A 67 10.95 -16.40 -18.73
N ALA A 68 11.85 -16.53 -17.74
CA ALA A 68 11.54 -16.30 -16.33
C ALA A 68 11.06 -14.87 -16.07
N LEU A 69 11.61 -13.88 -16.78
CA LEU A 69 11.17 -12.48 -16.69
C LEU A 69 9.71 -12.32 -17.14
N VAL A 70 9.36 -12.85 -18.32
CA VAL A 70 8.00 -12.73 -18.87
C VAL A 70 6.99 -13.43 -17.97
N VAL A 71 7.26 -14.69 -17.61
CA VAL A 71 6.32 -15.47 -16.81
C VAL A 71 6.26 -14.95 -15.37
N GLY A 72 7.38 -14.58 -14.78
CA GLY A 72 7.44 -13.96 -13.46
C GLY A 72 6.66 -12.64 -13.39
N PHE A 73 6.73 -11.83 -14.43
CA PHE A 73 5.92 -10.61 -14.52
C PHE A 73 4.41 -10.91 -14.60
N ILE A 74 4.00 -11.90 -15.40
CA ILE A 74 2.59 -12.32 -15.48
C ILE A 74 2.09 -12.80 -14.11
N VAL A 75 2.86 -13.66 -13.43
CA VAL A 75 2.52 -14.16 -12.09
C VAL A 75 2.41 -13.00 -11.09
N PHE A 76 3.34 -12.05 -11.14
CA PHE A 76 3.28 -10.85 -10.31
C PHE A 76 2.01 -10.02 -10.54
N LEU A 77 1.58 -9.83 -11.80
CA LEU A 77 0.33 -9.13 -12.11
C LEU A 77 -0.90 -9.83 -11.51
N LEU A 78 -0.91 -11.16 -11.46
CA LEU A 78 -1.97 -11.93 -10.80
C LEU A 78 -1.93 -11.73 -9.28
N CYS A 79 -0.74 -11.81 -8.67
CA CYS A 79 -0.53 -11.59 -7.24
C CYS A 79 -0.81 -10.15 -6.79
N LYS A 80 -0.67 -9.16 -7.68
CA LYS A 80 -0.93 -7.74 -7.38
C LYS A 80 -2.33 -7.48 -6.83
N LYS A 81 -3.32 -8.26 -7.27
CA LYS A 81 -4.69 -8.21 -6.70
C LYS A 81 -4.73 -8.66 -5.25
N GLY A 82 -3.98 -9.72 -4.92
CA GLY A 82 -3.83 -10.23 -3.55
C GLY A 82 -3.12 -9.23 -2.64
N ILE A 83 -2.04 -8.60 -3.11
CA ILE A 83 -1.28 -7.58 -2.36
C ILE A 83 -2.18 -6.42 -1.94
N LYS A 84 -3.00 -5.89 -2.85
CA LYS A 84 -3.95 -4.81 -2.53
C LYS A 84 -4.93 -5.22 -1.42
N LYS A 85 -5.44 -6.45 -1.49
CA LYS A 85 -6.36 -7.00 -0.47
C LYS A 85 -5.67 -7.15 0.88
N LEU A 86 -4.40 -7.55 0.89
CA LEU A 86 -3.58 -7.76 2.08
C LEU A 86 -3.27 -6.43 2.77
N VAL A 87 -2.84 -5.42 2.00
CA VAL A 87 -2.62 -4.05 2.51
C VAL A 87 -3.90 -3.46 3.09
N TYR A 88 -5.04 -3.61 2.39
CA TYR A 88 -6.34 -3.16 2.91
C TYR A 88 -6.69 -3.84 4.24
N LEU A 89 -6.38 -5.12 4.40
CA LEU A 89 -6.67 -5.87 5.63
C LEU A 89 -5.77 -5.44 6.79
N ILE A 90 -4.50 -5.12 6.53
CA ILE A 90 -3.55 -4.64 7.55
C ILE A 90 -3.85 -3.20 8.00
N THR A 91 -4.39 -2.37 7.10
CA THR A 91 -4.65 -0.95 7.37
C THR A 91 -6.09 -0.69 7.86
N LYS A 92 -6.92 -1.72 7.95
CA LYS A 92 -8.27 -1.64 8.51
C LYS A 92 -8.23 -1.89 10.01
#